data_AF-U1PU98-F1
#
_entry.id   AF-U1PU98-F1
#
_cell.length_a   1.000
_cell.length_b   1.000
_cell.length_c   1.000
_cell.angle_alpha   90.00
_cell.angle_beta   90.00
_cell.angle_gamma   90.00
#
_symmetry.space_group_name_H-M   'P 1'
#
loop_
_entity.id
_entity.type
_entity.pdbx_description
1 polymer ?
#
loop_
_entity_poly.entity_id
_entity_poly.type
_entity_poly.pdbx_seq_one_letter_code
_entity_poly.pdbx_strand_id
1 'polypeptide(L)'
;MATPGSEATWLWVGFIGMLLGTVYFAVQGRGSTDPEQQTYYIITTIIPAIAAAAYLAMATGLGVISMPIRGAAGVDIYWARYADWLLTTPLLIIDLALVAGVRKRMIYKLLVIDVIMILGGLAGSMMQQGAVIRIAWWAVSTAAFIILLYYLLGEFSRRARNRSTATGVVFRRLRNITLGLWALYPLVWILGTGGGFGMITITTEIMLYVVLDIGTKVGFGAVLLNSQDILQTADHPTSKGDIKSQ
;
A
#
# COMPACT_ATOMS: atom_id res chain seq x y z
N MET A 1 -0.20 28.19 -3.06
CA MET A 1 0.05 26.75 -2.84
C MET A 1 1.34 26.41 -3.55
N ALA A 2 2.12 25.45 -3.05
CA ALA A 2 3.29 24.97 -3.77
C ALA A 2 2.84 24.34 -5.09
N THR A 3 3.39 24.79 -6.21
CA THR A 3 3.05 24.27 -7.54
C THR A 3 4.07 23.23 -7.94
N PRO A 4 3.65 21.99 -8.25
CA PRO A 4 4.57 20.96 -8.77
C PRO A 4 5.33 21.47 -10.00
N GLY A 5 6.62 21.18 -10.04
CA GLY A 5 7.50 21.51 -11.16
C GLY A 5 7.46 20.45 -12.26
N SER A 6 8.65 20.05 -12.73
CA SER A 6 8.79 19.04 -13.80
C SER A 6 8.21 17.66 -13.44
N GLU A 7 8.03 17.37 -12.16
CA GLU A 7 7.42 16.16 -11.62
C GLU A 7 5.90 16.08 -11.82
N ALA A 8 5.25 17.19 -12.19
CA ALA A 8 3.80 17.25 -12.43
C ALA A 8 3.32 16.18 -13.43
N THR A 9 4.11 15.93 -14.49
CA THR A 9 3.80 14.90 -15.49
C THR A 9 3.61 13.52 -14.86
N TRP A 10 4.50 13.15 -13.92
CA TRP A 10 4.41 11.86 -13.23
C TRP A 10 3.23 11.80 -12.27
N LEU A 11 2.88 12.92 -11.62
CA LEU A 11 1.68 12.98 -10.77
C LEU A 11 0.40 12.74 -11.59
N TRP A 12 0.31 13.32 -12.79
CA TRP A 12 -0.82 13.07 -13.70
C TRP A 12 -0.83 11.63 -14.23
N VAL A 13 0.32 11.03 -14.54
CA VAL A 13 0.42 9.60 -14.87
C VAL A 13 -0.08 8.74 -13.71
N GLY A 14 0.31 9.06 -12.47
CA GLY A 14 -0.18 8.39 -11.27
C GLY A 14 -1.69 8.52 -11.11
N PHE A 15 -2.24 9.72 -11.27
CA PHE A 15 -3.68 9.97 -11.20
C PHE A 15 -4.45 9.13 -12.23
N ILE A 16 -4.05 9.20 -13.50
CA ILE A 16 -4.72 8.48 -14.60
C ILE A 16 -4.60 6.97 -14.39
N GLY A 17 -3.41 6.47 -14.04
CA GLY A 17 -3.18 5.04 -13.80
C GLY A 17 -4.04 4.48 -12.67
N MET A 18 -4.16 5.24 -11.57
CA MET A 18 -5.03 4.86 -10.45
C MET A 18 -6.50 4.92 -10.82
N LEU A 19 -6.94 5.97 -11.50
CA LEU A 19 -8.33 6.13 -11.94
C LEU A 19 -8.75 5.00 -12.89
N LEU A 20 -7.89 4.63 -13.85
CA LEU A 20 -8.13 3.50 -14.74
C LEU A 20 -8.22 2.18 -13.98
N GLY A 21 -7.34 1.96 -12.99
CA GLY A 21 -7.40 0.80 -12.10
C GLY A 21 -8.72 0.73 -11.31
N THR A 22 -9.16 1.86 -10.74
CA THR A 22 -10.46 1.97 -10.06
C THR A 22 -11.62 1.61 -10.97
N VAL A 23 -11.67 2.19 -12.18
CA VAL A 23 -12.74 1.89 -13.14
C VAL A 23 -12.72 0.41 -13.54
N TYR A 24 -11.53 -0.14 -13.80
CA TYR A 24 -11.36 -1.54 -14.15
C TYR A 24 -11.92 -2.48 -13.08
N PHE A 25 -11.54 -2.32 -11.80
CA PHE A 25 -12.04 -3.17 -10.71
C PHE A 25 -13.52 -2.93 -10.41
N ALA A 26 -13.99 -1.68 -10.49
CA ALA A 26 -15.39 -1.36 -10.31
C ALA A 26 -16.27 -2.04 -11.37
N VAL A 27 -15.84 -2.05 -12.64
CA VAL A 27 -16.55 -2.75 -13.72
C VAL A 27 -16.49 -4.26 -13.53
N GLN A 28 -15.33 -4.81 -13.15
CA GLN A 28 -15.16 -6.24 -12.89
C GLN A 28 -16.11 -6.74 -11.78
N GLY A 29 -16.34 -5.93 -10.73
CA GLY A 29 -17.19 -6.29 -9.60
C GLY A 29 -18.71 -6.16 -9.82
N ARG A 30 -19.19 -5.51 -10.90
CA ARG A 30 -20.63 -5.19 -11.10
C ARG A 30 -21.58 -6.39 -11.16
N GLY A 31 -21.07 -7.58 -11.47
CA GLY A 31 -21.85 -8.82 -11.57
C GLY A 31 -21.78 -9.71 -10.33
N SER A 32 -20.99 -9.36 -9.31
CA SER A 32 -20.78 -10.22 -8.15
C SER A 32 -21.98 -10.20 -7.22
N THR A 33 -22.61 -11.34 -6.97
CA THR A 33 -23.72 -11.49 -6.01
C THR A 33 -23.29 -12.10 -4.68
N ASP A 34 -22.12 -12.73 -4.61
CA ASP A 34 -21.57 -13.32 -3.38
C ASP A 34 -20.98 -12.23 -2.46
N PRO A 35 -21.43 -12.12 -1.18
CA PRO A 35 -20.91 -11.14 -0.21
C PRO A 35 -19.40 -11.22 0.05
N GLU A 36 -18.79 -12.42 0.03
CA GLU A 36 -17.35 -12.55 0.29
C GLU A 36 -16.53 -12.08 -0.93
N GLN A 37 -16.92 -12.45 -2.16
CA GLN A 37 -16.37 -11.84 -3.39
C GLN A 37 -16.53 -10.31 -3.42
N GLN A 38 -17.71 -9.80 -3.08
CA GLN A 38 -17.97 -8.36 -3.03
C GLN A 38 -17.01 -7.64 -2.08
N THR A 39 -16.64 -8.27 -0.96
CA THR A 39 -15.69 -7.68 0.00
C THR A 39 -14.33 -7.43 -0.65
N TYR A 40 -13.79 -8.40 -1.40
CA TYR A 40 -12.54 -8.21 -2.15
C TYR A 40 -12.67 -7.12 -3.21
N TYR A 41 -13.74 -7.13 -4.00
CA TYR A 41 -13.95 -6.08 -5.02
C TYR A 41 -14.04 -4.68 -4.41
N ILE A 42 -14.75 -4.51 -3.30
CA ILE A 42 -14.92 -3.22 -2.63
C ILE A 42 -13.57 -2.71 -2.14
N ILE A 43 -12.83 -3.52 -1.38
CA ILE A 43 -11.54 -3.12 -0.81
C ILE A 43 -10.54 -2.79 -1.93
N THR A 44 -10.40 -3.70 -2.90
CA THR A 44 -9.45 -3.54 -4.01
C THR A 44 -9.82 -2.40 -4.96
N THR A 45 -11.10 -2.00 -5.06
CA THR A 45 -11.52 -0.82 -5.84
C THR A 45 -11.27 0.50 -5.09
N ILE A 46 -11.51 0.52 -3.78
CA ILE A 46 -11.32 1.71 -2.94
C ILE A 46 -9.84 2.11 -2.86
N ILE A 47 -8.93 1.13 -2.80
CA ILE A 47 -7.48 1.39 -2.72
C ILE A 47 -6.97 2.33 -3.84
N PRO A 48 -7.12 2.02 -5.14
CA PRO A 48 -6.70 2.93 -6.21
C PRO A 48 -7.58 4.18 -6.27
N ALA A 49 -8.83 4.17 -5.78
CA ALA A 49 -9.67 5.37 -5.75
C ALA A 49 -9.13 6.43 -4.78
N ILE A 50 -8.70 6.00 -3.59
CA ILE A 50 -8.03 6.86 -2.60
C ILE A 50 -6.72 7.37 -3.17
N ALA A 51 -5.92 6.50 -3.79
CA ALA A 51 -4.65 6.89 -4.40
C ALA A 51 -4.86 7.89 -5.56
N ALA A 52 -5.89 7.71 -6.39
CA ALA A 52 -6.26 8.67 -7.43
C ALA A 52 -6.56 10.05 -6.84
N ALA A 53 -7.38 10.12 -5.77
CA ALA A 53 -7.67 11.38 -5.10
C ALA A 53 -6.40 12.05 -4.54
N ALA A 54 -5.49 11.28 -3.95
CA ALA A 54 -4.22 11.80 -3.46
C ALA A 54 -3.30 12.29 -4.59
N TYR A 55 -3.19 11.54 -5.70
CA TYR A 55 -2.44 11.96 -6.88
C TYR A 55 -3.00 13.24 -7.51
N LEU A 56 -4.33 13.38 -7.57
CA LEU A 56 -4.98 14.61 -8.00
C LEU A 56 -4.66 15.78 -7.05
N ALA A 57 -4.72 15.56 -5.74
CA ALA A 57 -4.37 16.58 -4.75
C ALA A 57 -2.91 17.02 -4.91
N MET A 58 -1.98 16.10 -5.12
CA MET A 58 -0.58 16.41 -5.38
C MET A 58 -0.39 17.17 -6.70
N ALA A 59 -0.99 16.70 -7.79
CA ALA A 59 -0.87 17.31 -9.12
C ALA A 59 -1.42 18.74 -9.17
N THR A 60 -2.45 19.04 -8.37
CA THR A 60 -3.08 20.37 -8.27
C THR A 60 -2.43 21.27 -7.21
N GLY A 61 -1.42 20.78 -6.49
CA GLY A 61 -0.68 21.52 -5.47
C GLY A 61 -1.33 21.56 -4.08
N LEU A 62 -2.54 21.01 -3.89
CA LEU A 62 -3.17 20.88 -2.57
C LEU A 62 -2.37 19.94 -1.65
N GLY A 63 -1.86 18.84 -2.22
CA GLY A 63 -1.14 17.77 -1.54
C GLY A 63 0.35 18.05 -1.31
N VAL A 64 0.80 19.30 -1.48
CA VAL A 64 2.20 19.70 -1.42
C VAL A 64 2.37 20.86 -0.45
N ILE A 65 3.36 20.74 0.43
CA ILE A 65 3.80 21.84 1.29
C ILE A 65 5.30 22.10 1.07
N SER A 66 5.68 23.36 0.95
CA SER A 66 7.10 23.75 0.90
C SER A 66 7.55 24.09 2.31
N MET A 67 8.54 23.36 2.82
CA MET A 67 9.13 23.65 4.13
C MET A 67 10.42 24.45 3.97
N PRO A 68 10.56 25.58 4.69
CA PRO A 68 11.77 26.37 4.65
C PRO A 68 12.91 25.59 5.31
N ILE A 69 14.06 25.53 4.63
CA ILE A 69 15.33 25.11 5.22
C ILE A 69 16.15 26.38 5.47
N ARG A 70 16.68 26.54 6.68
CA ARG A 70 17.52 27.71 7.00
C ARG A 70 18.72 27.76 6.05
N GLY A 71 18.78 28.81 5.22
CA GLY A 71 19.91 29.07 4.31
C GLY A 71 19.90 28.28 2.99
N ALA A 72 18.81 27.60 2.63
CA ALA A 72 18.68 26.88 1.36
C ALA A 72 17.29 27.08 0.73
N ALA A 73 17.13 26.71 -0.54
CA ALA A 73 15.81 26.57 -1.15
C ALA A 73 14.98 25.58 -0.33
N GLY A 74 13.70 25.89 -0.12
CA GLY A 74 12.79 25.03 0.64
C GLY A 74 12.66 23.65 0.00
N VAL A 75 12.33 22.64 0.82
CA VAL A 75 12.07 21.28 0.33
C VAL A 75 10.56 21.07 0.26
N ASP A 76 10.12 20.59 -0.90
CA ASP A 76 8.72 20.27 -1.15
C ASP A 76 8.40 18.88 -0.61
N ILE A 77 7.44 18.82 0.31
CA ILE A 77 6.91 17.58 0.85
C ILE A 77 5.51 17.33 0.32
N TYR A 78 5.40 16.20 -0.37
CA TYR A 78 4.16 15.65 -0.88
C TYR A 78 3.39 14.92 0.23
N TRP A 79 2.84 15.69 1.16
CA TRP A 79 2.18 15.17 2.36
C TRP A 79 0.98 14.26 2.06
N ALA A 80 0.30 14.49 0.93
CA ALA A 80 -0.84 13.68 0.50
C ALA A 80 -0.48 12.20 0.25
N ARG A 81 0.80 11.88 0.02
CA ARG A 81 1.28 10.47 -0.04
C ARG A 81 1.02 9.73 1.26
N TYR A 82 1.28 10.38 2.39
CA TYR A 82 1.07 9.77 3.70
C TYR A 82 -0.41 9.65 4.03
N ALA A 83 -1.26 10.58 3.55
CA ALA A 83 -2.70 10.45 3.67
C ALA A 83 -3.26 9.28 2.84
N ASP A 84 -2.76 9.09 1.61
CA ASP A 84 -3.04 7.88 0.81
C ASP A 84 -2.62 6.63 1.59
N TRP A 85 -1.33 6.51 1.91
CA TRP A 85 -0.78 5.30 2.49
C TRP A 85 -1.44 4.97 3.83
N LEU A 86 -1.72 5.95 4.68
CA LEU A 86 -2.42 5.74 5.96
C LEU A 86 -3.78 5.05 5.80
N LEU A 87 -4.42 5.15 4.63
CA LEU A 87 -5.67 4.49 4.32
C LEU A 87 -5.47 3.23 3.47
N THR A 88 -4.57 3.25 2.48
CA THR A 88 -4.43 2.16 1.51
C THR A 88 -3.54 1.02 2.00
N THR A 89 -2.51 1.28 2.80
CA THR A 89 -1.68 0.20 3.36
C THR A 89 -2.44 -0.67 4.36
N PRO A 90 -3.31 -0.15 5.24
CA PRO A 90 -4.23 -0.97 6.04
C PRO A 90 -5.15 -1.85 5.19
N LEU A 91 -5.71 -1.31 4.11
CA LEU A 91 -6.62 -2.04 3.22
C LEU A 91 -5.90 -3.18 2.49
N LEU A 92 -4.68 -2.95 2.00
CA LEU A 92 -3.84 -4.00 1.39
C LEU A 92 -3.50 -5.11 2.40
N ILE A 93 -3.24 -4.77 3.67
CA ILE A 93 -3.02 -5.75 4.73
C ILE A 93 -4.29 -6.56 5.00
N ILE A 94 -5.46 -5.91 4.98
CA ILE A 94 -6.75 -6.59 5.14
C ILE A 94 -6.97 -7.58 4.00
N ASP A 95 -6.75 -7.20 2.74
CA ASP A 95 -6.84 -8.13 1.60
C ASP A 95 -5.94 -9.36 1.79
N LEU A 96 -4.66 -9.15 2.12
CA LEU A 96 -3.73 -10.24 2.43
C LEU A 96 -4.22 -11.11 3.59
N ALA A 97 -4.82 -10.52 4.62
CA ALA A 97 -5.30 -11.23 5.79
C ALA A 97 -6.56 -12.07 5.49
N LEU A 98 -7.46 -11.55 4.64
CA LEU A 98 -8.64 -12.27 4.17
C LEU A 98 -8.23 -13.50 3.36
N VAL A 99 -7.32 -13.33 2.39
CA VAL A 99 -6.78 -14.43 1.59
C VAL A 99 -6.11 -15.49 2.47
N ALA A 100 -5.26 -15.06 3.41
CA ALA A 100 -4.58 -15.99 4.32
C ALA A 100 -5.49 -16.58 5.41
N GLY A 101 -6.69 -16.07 5.64
CA GLY A 101 -7.60 -16.53 6.70
C GLY A 101 -7.07 -16.24 8.10
N VAL A 102 -6.53 -15.04 8.33
CA VAL A 102 -5.88 -14.65 9.59
C VAL A 102 -6.92 -14.14 10.61
N ARG A 103 -6.71 -14.43 11.90
CA ARG A 103 -7.62 -13.98 12.97
C ARG A 103 -7.65 -12.47 13.10
N LYS A 104 -8.83 -11.89 13.36
CA LYS A 104 -9.06 -10.44 13.55
C LYS A 104 -8.06 -9.77 14.51
N ARG A 105 -7.71 -10.43 15.61
CA ARG A 105 -6.71 -9.93 16.59
C ARG A 105 -5.35 -9.64 15.93
N MET A 106 -4.93 -10.47 14.97
CA MET A 106 -3.68 -10.25 14.25
C MET A 106 -3.81 -9.11 13.24
N ILE A 107 -4.96 -8.99 12.59
CA ILE A 107 -5.25 -7.87 11.67
C ILE A 107 -5.10 -6.56 12.43
N TYR A 108 -5.79 -6.39 13.55
CA TYR A 108 -5.71 -5.16 14.36
C TYR A 108 -4.27 -4.83 14.80
N LYS A 109 -3.50 -5.85 15.17
CA LYS A 109 -2.08 -5.68 15.51
C LYS A 109 -1.28 -5.11 14.34
N LEU A 110 -1.46 -5.66 13.15
CA LEU A 110 -0.77 -5.18 11.95
C LEU A 110 -1.24 -3.81 11.51
N LEU A 111 -2.53 -3.49 11.66
CA LEU A 111 -3.01 -2.14 11.37
C LEU A 111 -2.34 -1.09 12.26
N VAL A 112 -2.16 -1.38 13.55
CA VAL A 112 -1.44 -0.47 14.45
C VAL A 112 0.03 -0.33 14.04
N ILE A 113 0.70 -1.43 13.71
CA ILE A 113 2.10 -1.41 13.25
C ILE A 113 2.23 -0.60 11.95
N ASP A 114 1.29 -0.77 11.02
CA ASP A 114 1.23 -0.06 9.75
C ASP A 114 1.00 1.45 9.94
N VAL A 115 0.08 1.84 10.84
CA VAL A 115 -0.12 3.25 11.20
C VAL A 115 1.15 3.85 11.80
N ILE A 116 1.85 3.14 12.68
CA ILE A 116 3.15 3.59 13.24
C ILE A 116 4.19 3.76 12.12
N MET A 117 4.23 2.84 11.16
CA MET A 117 5.11 2.92 9.99
C MET A 117 4.82 4.21 9.19
N ILE A 118 3.58 4.42 8.76
CA ILE A 118 3.24 5.59 7.93
C ILE A 118 3.44 6.91 8.69
N LEU A 119 3.00 6.99 9.94
CA LEU A 119 3.17 8.20 10.75
C LEU A 119 4.64 8.47 11.10
N GLY A 120 5.45 7.43 11.28
CA GLY A 120 6.90 7.57 11.46
C GLY A 120 7.57 8.16 10.21
N GLY A 121 7.21 7.70 9.01
CA GLY A 121 7.70 8.25 7.75
C GLY A 121 7.26 9.70 7.53
N LEU A 122 6.00 10.02 7.87
CA LEU A 122 5.49 11.39 7.82
C LEU A 122 6.27 12.29 8.78
N ALA A 123 6.43 11.86 10.04
CA ALA A 123 7.19 12.60 11.04
C ALA A 123 8.62 12.89 10.55
N GLY A 124 9.32 11.89 10.02
CA GLY A 124 10.66 12.07 9.45
C GLY A 124 10.71 13.08 8.30
N SER A 125 9.65 13.16 7.49
CA SER A 125 9.58 14.11 6.37
C SER A 125 9.29 15.54 6.82
N MET A 126 8.62 15.68 7.97
CA MET A 126 8.19 16.96 8.54
C MET A 126 9.18 17.57 9.54
N MET A 127 10.21 16.83 9.96
CA MET A 127 11.20 17.34 10.91
C MET A 127 12.15 18.36 10.29
N GLN A 128 12.30 19.50 10.98
CA GLN A 128 13.17 20.62 10.60
C GLN A 128 14.46 20.68 11.43
N GLN A 129 14.58 19.84 12.46
CA GLN A 129 15.66 19.87 13.47
C GLN A 129 16.97 19.22 12.99
N GLY A 130 17.06 18.85 11.71
CA GLY A 130 18.28 18.31 11.08
C GLY A 130 18.18 16.83 10.68
N ALA A 131 19.15 16.39 9.87
CA ALA A 131 19.15 15.07 9.23
C ALA A 131 19.11 13.90 10.23
N VAL A 132 19.78 14.02 11.38
CA VAL A 132 19.84 12.95 12.40
C VAL A 132 18.44 12.59 12.91
N ILE A 133 17.60 13.60 13.22
CA ILE A 133 16.25 13.35 13.73
C ILE A 133 15.33 12.81 12.62
N ARG A 134 15.47 13.29 11.38
CA ARG A 134 14.73 12.76 10.21
C ARG A 134 15.04 11.26 10.01
N ILE A 135 16.31 10.89 10.07
CA ILE A 135 16.77 9.50 9.93
C ILE A 135 16.31 8.64 11.11
N ALA A 136 16.28 9.18 12.33
CA ALA A 136 15.75 8.45 13.49
C ALA A 136 14.27 8.07 13.30
N TRP A 137 13.44 8.98 12.81
CA TRP A 137 12.03 8.68 12.48
C TRP A 137 11.89 7.71 11.32
N TRP A 138 12.72 7.83 10.29
CA TRP A 138 12.80 6.83 9.22
C TRP A 138 13.18 5.45 9.75
N ALA A 139 14.10 5.35 10.72
CA ALA A 139 14.48 4.09 11.34
C ALA A 139 13.33 3.49 12.16
N VAL A 140 12.56 4.31 12.89
CA VAL A 140 11.33 3.87 13.59
C VAL A 140 10.31 3.32 12.59
N SER A 141 10.05 4.05 11.51
CA SER A 141 9.16 3.60 10.43
C SER A 141 9.63 2.28 9.82
N THR A 142 10.93 2.18 9.52
CA THR A 142 11.53 0.99 8.91
C THR A 142 11.52 -0.20 9.87
N ALA A 143 11.70 0.02 11.18
CA ALA A 143 11.55 -1.03 12.18
C ALA A 143 10.12 -1.57 12.24
N ALA A 144 9.11 -0.69 12.20
CA ALA A 144 7.71 -1.09 12.11
C ALA A 144 7.43 -1.90 10.82
N PHE A 145 7.99 -1.47 9.69
CA PHE A 145 7.93 -2.21 8.42
C PHE A 145 8.55 -3.61 8.54
N ILE A 146 9.75 -3.75 9.13
CA ILE A 146 10.40 -5.05 9.33
C ILE A 146 9.54 -5.98 10.21
N ILE A 147 8.93 -5.45 11.26
CA ILE A 147 8.01 -6.22 12.11
C ILE A 147 6.80 -6.69 11.29
N LEU A 148 6.23 -5.83 10.44
CA LEU A 148 5.14 -6.21 9.52
C LEU A 148 5.57 -7.34 8.58
N LEU A 149 6.77 -7.25 7.97
CA LEU A 149 7.30 -8.30 7.11
C LEU A 149 7.48 -9.63 7.84
N TYR A 150 7.94 -9.60 9.10
CA TYR A 150 8.05 -10.79 9.93
C TYR A 150 6.71 -11.52 10.09
N TYR A 151 5.60 -10.80 10.29
CA TYR A 151 4.28 -11.43 10.36
C TYR A 151 3.77 -11.97 9.01
N LEU A 152 4.06 -11.26 7.91
CA LEU A 152 3.71 -11.71 6.55
C LEU A 152 4.44 -13.01 6.17
N LEU A 153 5.74 -13.07 6.42
CA LEU A 153 6.58 -14.25 6.17
C LEU A 153 6.30 -15.39 7.17
N GLY A 154 5.89 -15.05 8.39
CA GLY A 154 5.59 -15.99 9.47
C GLY A 154 4.14 -16.47 9.49
N GLU A 155 3.33 -15.85 10.37
CA GLU A 155 1.96 -16.29 10.67
C GLU A 155 1.07 -16.31 9.42
N PHE A 156 1.09 -15.27 8.59
CA PHE A 156 0.23 -15.22 7.40
C PHE A 156 0.57 -16.34 6.43
N SER A 157 1.85 -16.53 6.15
CA SER A 157 2.32 -17.62 5.29
C SER A 157 1.98 -19.01 5.84
N ARG A 158 2.04 -19.20 7.17
CA ARG A 158 1.58 -20.45 7.80
C ARG A 158 0.09 -20.66 7.66
N ARG A 159 -0.72 -19.61 7.86
CA ARG A 159 -2.18 -19.66 7.74
C ARG A 159 -2.62 -19.95 6.31
N ALA A 160 -2.03 -19.28 5.33
CA ALA A 160 -2.30 -19.50 3.92
C ALA A 160 -1.98 -20.93 3.45
N ARG A 161 -0.96 -21.59 4.04
CA ARG A 161 -0.67 -23.01 3.75
C ARG A 161 -1.74 -23.98 4.25
N ASN A 162 -2.57 -23.57 5.21
CA ASN A 162 -3.68 -24.38 5.72
C ASN A 162 -4.99 -24.10 4.96
N ARG A 163 -4.96 -23.24 3.94
CA ARG A 163 -6.06 -23.02 2.99
C ARG A 163 -5.89 -23.97 1.80
N SER A 164 -6.72 -23.83 0.76
CA SER A 164 -6.53 -24.61 -0.47
C SER A 164 -5.15 -24.33 -1.09
N THR A 165 -4.60 -25.31 -1.82
CA THR A 165 -3.30 -25.14 -2.51
C THR A 165 -3.32 -23.91 -3.42
N ALA A 166 -4.43 -23.67 -4.11
CA ALA A 166 -4.62 -22.52 -4.98
C ALA A 166 -4.58 -21.18 -4.22
N THR A 167 -5.36 -21.04 -3.13
CA THR A 167 -5.29 -19.84 -2.28
C THR A 167 -3.88 -19.62 -1.73
N GLY A 168 -3.19 -20.69 -1.35
CA GLY A 168 -1.79 -20.61 -0.91
C GLY A 168 -0.82 -20.10 -1.98
N VAL A 169 -1.04 -20.46 -3.26
CA VAL A 169 -0.26 -19.94 -4.40
C VAL A 169 -0.50 -18.45 -4.59
N VAL A 170 -1.77 -18.03 -4.61
CA VAL A 170 -2.12 -16.62 -4.82
C VAL A 170 -1.60 -15.76 -3.67
N PHE A 171 -1.78 -16.22 -2.42
CA PHE A 171 -1.22 -15.55 -1.26
C PHE A 171 0.30 -15.36 -1.37
N ARG A 172 1.05 -16.40 -1.76
CA ARG A 172 2.51 -16.28 -1.93
C ARG A 172 2.87 -15.24 -2.99
N ARG A 173 2.12 -15.17 -4.10
CA ARG A 173 2.34 -14.18 -5.15
C ARG A 173 2.09 -12.76 -4.63
N LEU A 174 0.93 -12.53 -4.01
CA LEU A 174 0.58 -11.24 -3.41
C LEU A 174 1.59 -10.81 -2.35
N ARG A 175 1.93 -11.71 -1.41
CA ARG A 175 2.96 -11.49 -0.39
C ARG A 175 4.30 -11.11 -1.00
N ASN A 176 4.75 -11.79 -2.04
CA ASN A 176 6.04 -11.50 -2.68
C ASN A 176 6.03 -10.15 -3.39
N ILE A 177 4.92 -9.78 -4.04
CA ILE A 177 4.73 -8.44 -4.61
C ILE A 177 4.82 -7.39 -3.52
N THR A 178 4.09 -7.57 -2.41
CA THR A 178 4.13 -6.67 -1.25
C THR A 178 5.54 -6.54 -0.70
N LEU A 179 6.23 -7.65 -0.40
CA LEU A 179 7.59 -7.64 0.13
C LEU A 179 8.58 -6.92 -0.80
N GLY A 180 8.56 -7.27 -2.09
CA GLY A 180 9.48 -6.72 -3.08
C GLY A 180 9.27 -5.23 -3.30
N LEU A 181 8.02 -4.82 -3.55
CA LEU A 181 7.73 -3.42 -3.86
C LEU A 181 7.76 -2.52 -2.61
N TRP A 182 7.22 -2.97 -1.47
CA TRP A 182 7.20 -2.15 -0.25
C TRP A 182 8.61 -1.89 0.29
N ALA A 183 9.54 -2.84 0.12
CA ALA A 183 10.94 -2.64 0.52
C ALA A 183 11.63 -1.49 -0.25
N LEU A 184 11.13 -1.12 -1.43
CA LEU A 184 11.67 -0.01 -2.21
C LEU A 184 11.23 1.36 -1.67
N TYR A 185 10.08 1.47 -0.99
CA TYR A 185 9.61 2.76 -0.44
C TYR A 185 10.58 3.41 0.55
N PRO A 186 11.09 2.71 1.59
CA PRO A 186 12.05 3.32 2.52
C PRO A 186 13.39 3.63 1.83
N LEU A 187 13.75 2.91 0.76
CA LEU A 187 14.95 3.19 -0.04
C LEU A 187 14.77 4.46 -0.89
N VAL A 188 13.63 4.61 -1.56
CA VAL A 188 13.30 5.83 -2.30
C VAL A 188 13.27 7.02 -1.33
N TRP A 189 12.68 6.84 -0.15
CA TRP A 189 12.60 7.90 0.86
C TRP A 189 13.98 8.37 1.34
N ILE A 190 14.89 7.45 1.67
CA ILE A 190 16.21 7.79 2.22
C ILE A 190 17.15 8.38 1.16
N LEU A 191 16.94 8.02 -0.12
CA LEU A 191 17.68 8.61 -1.24
C LEU A 191 17.05 9.93 -1.70
N GLY A 192 15.76 10.12 -1.45
CA GLY A 192 14.95 11.25 -1.91
C GLY A 192 15.26 12.58 -1.22
N THR A 193 14.61 13.61 -1.73
CA THR A 193 14.73 15.01 -1.33
C THR A 193 13.92 15.33 -0.07
N GLY A 194 12.75 14.69 0.09
CA GLY A 194 11.77 15.03 1.11
C GLY A 194 12.11 14.58 2.54
N GLY A 195 12.98 13.59 2.69
CA GLY A 195 13.30 12.99 4.00
C GLY A 195 14.77 12.63 4.21
N GLY A 196 15.41 12.21 3.13
CA GLY A 196 16.73 11.58 3.16
C GLY A 196 17.87 12.49 2.73
N PHE A 197 18.80 11.88 1.98
CA PHE A 197 20.08 12.48 1.61
C PHE A 197 20.04 13.34 0.34
N GLY A 198 18.92 13.41 -0.38
CA GLY A 198 18.81 14.21 -1.61
C GLY A 198 19.71 13.70 -2.76
N MET A 199 19.95 12.40 -2.82
CA MET A 199 20.76 11.75 -3.86
C MET A 199 20.03 11.59 -5.19
N ILE A 200 18.70 11.64 -5.18
CA ILE A 200 17.87 11.63 -6.39
C ILE A 200 17.05 12.92 -6.46
N THR A 201 16.73 13.35 -7.68
CA THR A 201 15.89 14.54 -7.91
C THR A 201 14.45 14.29 -7.48
N ILE A 202 13.70 15.35 -7.17
CA ILE A 202 12.26 15.24 -6.86
C ILE A 202 11.50 14.57 -8.01
N THR A 203 11.83 14.87 -9.27
CA THR A 203 11.20 14.22 -10.45
C THR A 203 11.42 12.72 -10.46
N THR A 204 12.64 12.27 -10.18
CA THR A 204 12.97 10.84 -10.08
C THR A 204 12.26 10.20 -8.90
N GLU A 205 12.23 10.84 -7.74
CA GLU A 205 11.54 10.37 -6.55
C GLU A 205 10.04 10.17 -6.81
N ILE A 206 9.38 11.16 -7.39
CA ILE A 206 7.95 11.10 -7.72
C ILE A 206 7.66 10.02 -8.76
N MET A 207 8.49 9.90 -9.81
CA MET A 207 8.38 8.83 -10.81
C MET A 207 8.45 7.45 -10.16
N LEU A 208 9.44 7.22 -9.29
CA LEU A 208 9.62 5.94 -8.61
C LEU A 208 8.39 5.60 -7.76
N TYR A 209 7.88 6.55 -6.98
CA TYR A 209 6.67 6.30 -6.21
C TYR A 209 5.43 6.03 -7.08
N VAL A 210 5.29 6.69 -8.24
CA VAL A 210 4.18 6.39 -9.18
C VAL A 210 4.25 4.95 -9.67
N VAL A 211 5.44 4.49 -10.08
CA VAL A 211 5.64 3.11 -10.52
C VAL A 211 5.35 2.12 -9.40
N LEU A 212 5.85 2.41 -8.19
CA LEU A 212 5.62 1.57 -7.00
C LEU A 212 4.13 1.53 -6.63
N ASP A 213 3.45 2.67 -6.62
CA ASP A 213 2.04 2.74 -6.24
C ASP A 213 1.17 2.00 -7.26
N ILE A 214 1.41 2.16 -8.57
CA ILE A 214 0.69 1.41 -9.60
C ILE A 214 0.91 -0.10 -9.41
N GLY A 215 2.15 -0.53 -9.15
CA GLY A 215 2.47 -1.94 -8.91
C GLY A 215 1.81 -2.51 -7.64
N THR A 216 1.84 -1.76 -6.55
CA THR A 216 1.31 -2.21 -5.23
C THR A 216 -0.19 -2.10 -5.10
N LYS A 217 -0.85 -1.28 -5.92
CA LYS A 217 -2.31 -1.06 -5.87
C LYS A 217 -3.00 -1.75 -7.05
N VAL A 218 -2.73 -1.29 -8.27
CA VAL A 218 -3.37 -1.82 -9.48
C VAL A 218 -2.78 -3.19 -9.84
N GLY A 219 -1.46 -3.35 -9.80
CA GLY A 219 -0.82 -4.64 -10.06
C GLY A 219 -1.21 -5.72 -9.05
N PHE A 220 -1.20 -5.37 -7.75
CA PHE A 220 -1.69 -6.22 -6.68
C PHE A 220 -3.17 -6.61 -6.87
N GLY A 221 -4.04 -5.62 -7.09
CA GLY A 221 -5.47 -5.85 -7.28
C GLY A 221 -5.79 -6.73 -8.49
N ALA A 222 -5.06 -6.55 -9.60
CA ALA A 222 -5.22 -7.38 -10.78
C ALA A 222 -4.83 -8.85 -10.51
N VAL A 223 -3.81 -9.10 -9.69
CA VAL A 223 -3.46 -10.48 -9.30
C VAL A 223 -4.53 -11.07 -8.38
N LEU A 224 -5.04 -10.29 -7.43
CA LEU A 224 -6.07 -10.73 -6.48
C LEU A 224 -7.40 -11.06 -7.17
N LEU A 225 -7.95 -10.11 -7.93
CA LEU A 225 -9.30 -10.24 -8.50
C LEU A 225 -9.36 -11.12 -9.77
N ASN A 226 -8.24 -11.39 -10.42
CA ASN A 226 -8.20 -12.37 -11.52
C ASN A 226 -8.02 -13.82 -11.04
N SER A 227 -7.88 -14.04 -9.73
CA SER A 227 -7.71 -15.37 -9.16
C SER A 227 -9.07 -16.03 -8.86
N GLN A 228 -9.56 -16.83 -9.81
CA GLN A 228 -10.86 -17.52 -9.68
C GLN A 228 -10.97 -18.36 -8.41
N ASP A 229 -9.88 -18.95 -7.92
CA ASP A 229 -9.91 -19.75 -6.70
C ASP A 229 -10.21 -18.92 -5.44
N ILE A 230 -9.78 -17.65 -5.38
CA ILE A 230 -10.14 -16.76 -4.26
C ILE A 230 -11.63 -16.43 -4.33
N LEU A 231 -12.14 -16.20 -5.54
CA LEU A 231 -13.54 -15.89 -5.76
C LEU A 231 -14.45 -17.11 -5.55
N GLN A 232 -14.03 -18.32 -5.94
CA GLN A 232 -14.81 -19.55 -5.80
C GLN A 232 -14.74 -20.18 -4.39
N THR A 233 -13.65 -19.98 -3.64
CA THR A 233 -13.60 -20.45 -2.23
C THR A 233 -14.62 -19.69 -1.35
N ALA A 234 -15.03 -18.50 -1.79
CA ALA A 234 -16.10 -17.71 -1.19
C ALA A 234 -17.51 -18.30 -1.45
N ASP A 235 -17.69 -19.00 -2.58
CA ASP A 235 -18.95 -19.67 -2.93
C ASP A 235 -19.21 -20.96 -2.12
N HIS A 236 -18.18 -21.52 -1.48
CA HIS A 236 -18.28 -22.76 -0.72
C HIS A 236 -17.61 -22.65 0.66
N PRO A 237 -18.32 -22.19 1.70
CA PRO A 237 -17.90 -22.47 3.06
C PRO A 237 -17.86 -24.00 3.17
N THR A 238 -16.68 -24.55 3.43
CA THR A 238 -16.47 -25.99 3.61
C THR A 238 -17.64 -26.59 4.39
N SER A 239 -18.50 -27.33 3.70
CA SER A 239 -19.50 -28.17 4.33
C SER A 239 -18.72 -29.09 5.28
N LYS A 240 -18.91 -28.89 6.57
CA LYS A 240 -18.61 -29.91 7.56
C LYS A 240 -19.65 -31.02 7.40
N GLY A 241 -19.46 -31.87 6.40
CA GLY A 241 -20.02 -33.22 6.32
C GLY A 241 -18.87 -34.10 5.81
N ASP A 242 -18.51 -35.24 6.38
CA ASP A 242 -19.16 -36.11 7.34
C ASP A 242 -18.09 -36.70 8.27
N ILE A 243 -18.21 -36.46 9.58
CA ILE A 243 -17.65 -37.37 10.59
C ILE A 243 -18.83 -37.77 11.47
N LYS A 244 -19.70 -38.61 10.92
CA LYS A 244 -20.56 -39.51 11.68
C LYS A 244 -20.49 -40.89 11.04
N SER A 245 -20.27 -41.87 11.92
CA SER A 245 -20.28 -43.32 11.75
C SER A 245 -19.27 -43.92 10.75
N GLN A 246 -18.17 -44.44 11.28
CA GLN A 246 -17.94 -45.89 11.45
C GLN A 246 -16.96 -46.12 12.59
#